data_AF-A0A662Q8I6-F1
#
_entry.id   AF-A0A662Q8I6-F1
#
_cell.length_a   1.000
_cell.length_b   1.000
_cell.length_c   1.000
_cell.angle_alpha   90.00
_cell.angle_beta   90.00
_cell.angle_gamma   90.00
#
_symmetry.space_group_name_H-M   'P 1'
#
loop_
_entity.id
_entity.type
_entity.pdbx_description
1 polymer ?
#
loop_
_entity_poly.entity_id
_entity_poly.type
_entity_poly.pdbx_seq_one_letter_code
_entity_poly.pdbx_strand_id
1 'polypeptide(L)'
;RKILEIRAKEEGVKVSKEAMDKLTEIGVQSTLRYAVQLLTPSYETAKAEGRNEVSVKDVDRALSLFSDVKRSVEELNKWKEKFMY
;
A
#
# COMPACT_ATOMS: atom_id res chain seq x y z
N ARG A 1 6.30 2.10 9.09
CA ARG A 1 7.43 1.19 8.84
C ARG A 1 7.37 -0.12 9.62
N LYS A 2 7.64 -0.14 10.94
CA LYS A 2 7.80 -1.40 11.72
C LYS A 2 6.61 -2.37 11.65
N ILE A 3 5.38 -1.86 11.63
CA ILE A 3 4.18 -2.70 11.48
C ILE A 3 4.11 -3.35 10.09
N LEU A 4 4.49 -2.64 9.03
CA LEU A 4 4.55 -3.18 7.67
C LEU A 4 5.63 -4.27 7.56
N GLU A 5 6.79 -4.07 8.20
CA GLU A 5 7.86 -5.07 8.25
C GLU A 5 7.39 -6.36 8.94
N ILE A 6 6.66 -6.25 10.07
CA ILE A 6 6.09 -7.40 10.77
C ILE A 6 5.09 -8.13 9.87
N ARG A 7 4.17 -7.40 9.23
CA ARG A 7 3.16 -7.99 8.33
C ARG A 7 3.77 -8.67 7.11
N ALA A 8 4.73 -8.02 6.45
CA ALA A 8 5.45 -8.62 5.33
C ALA A 8 6.15 -9.93 5.74
N LYS A 9 6.75 -9.96 6.94
CA LYS A 9 7.36 -11.17 7.49
C LYS A 9 6.35 -12.27 7.81
N GLU A 10 5.22 -11.93 8.43
CA GLU A 10 4.13 -12.90 8.72
C GLU A 10 3.55 -13.51 7.44
N GLU A 11 3.38 -12.70 6.40
CA GLU A 11 2.86 -13.15 5.09
C GLU A 11 3.93 -13.81 4.20
N GLY A 12 5.19 -13.87 4.65
CA GLY A 12 6.30 -14.45 3.88
C GLY A 12 6.69 -13.63 2.64
N VAL A 13 6.29 -12.36 2.58
CA VAL A 13 6.54 -11.45 1.45
C VAL A 13 7.89 -10.77 1.64
N LYS A 14 8.81 -10.97 0.69
CA LYS A 14 10.04 -10.18 0.64
C LYS A 14 9.75 -8.84 -0.02
N VAL A 15 10.14 -7.75 0.64
CA VAL A 15 9.92 -6.39 0.16
C VAL A 15 11.27 -5.68 0.14
N SER A 16 11.63 -5.12 -1.01
CA SER A 16 12.83 -4.29 -1.14
C SER A 16 12.74 -3.08 -0.22
N LYS A 17 13.88 -2.55 0.23
CA LYS A 17 13.95 -1.39 1.12
C LYS A 17 13.19 -0.18 0.55
N GLU A 18 13.37 0.07 -0.74
CA GLU A 18 12.73 1.19 -1.46
C GLU A 18 11.21 1.03 -1.52
N ALA A 19 10.71 -0.19 -1.78
CA ALA A 19 9.28 -0.48 -1.74
C ALA A 19 8.70 -0.34 -0.33
N MET A 20 9.43 -0.75 0.70
CA MET A 20 9.02 -0.60 2.11
C MET A 20 8.93 0.88 2.52
N ASP A 21 9.87 1.70 2.07
CA ASP A 21 9.87 3.13 2.34
C ASP A 21 8.67 3.80 1.63
N LYS A 22 8.36 3.40 0.38
CA LYS A 22 7.17 3.88 -0.34
C LYS A 22 5.85 3.46 0.29
N LEU A 23 5.71 2.20 0.70
CA LEU A 23 4.53 1.72 1.44
C LEU A 23 4.36 2.48 2.77
N THR A 24 5.47 2.82 3.43
CA THR A 24 5.44 3.65 4.64
C THR A 24 4.93 5.06 4.33
N GLU A 25 5.42 5.69 3.27
CA GLU A 25 4.93 7.01 2.83
C GLU A 25 3.43 6.99 2.52
N ILE A 26 2.96 5.98 1.78
CA ILE A 26 1.53 5.79 1.49
C ILE A 26 0.73 5.66 2.79
N GLY A 27 1.24 4.88 3.76
CA GLY A 27 0.60 4.71 5.06
C GLY A 27 0.50 6.00 5.88
N VAL A 28 1.47 6.91 5.74
CA VAL A 28 1.46 8.26 6.35
C VAL A 28 0.48 9.18 5.64
N GLN A 29 0.44 9.18 4.30
CA GLN A 29 -0.46 10.02 3.51
C GLN A 29 -1.93 9.57 3.56
N SER A 30 -2.19 8.31 3.90
CA SER A 30 -3.54 7.73 3.93
C SER A 30 -3.82 7.07 5.28
N THR A 31 -3.78 5.73 5.34
CA THR A 31 -3.90 4.98 6.58
C THR A 31 -2.94 3.80 6.55
N LEU A 32 -2.48 3.38 7.74
CA LEU A 32 -1.68 2.15 7.87
C LEU A 32 -2.41 0.92 7.32
N ARG A 33 -3.75 0.86 7.48
CA ARG A 33 -4.57 -0.22 6.92
C ARG A 33 -4.42 -0.30 5.41
N TYR A 34 -4.47 0.84 4.72
CA TYR A 34 -4.34 0.89 3.27
C TYR A 34 -2.95 0.43 2.80
N ALA A 35 -1.88 0.90 3.48
CA ALA A 35 -0.53 0.44 3.16
C ALA A 35 -0.34 -1.07 3.37
N VAL A 36 -0.93 -1.65 4.42
CA VAL A 36 -0.91 -3.11 4.64
C VAL A 36 -1.68 -3.83 3.53
N GLN A 37 -2.86 -3.34 3.15
CA GLN A 37 -3.68 -3.92 2.09
C GLN A 37 -2.98 -3.94 0.72
N LEU A 38 -2.02 -3.02 0.48
CA LEU A 38 -1.23 -2.99 -0.74
C LEU A 38 -0.12 -4.04 -0.79
N LEU A 39 0.29 -4.65 0.33
CA LEU A 39 1.36 -5.67 0.35
C LEU A 39 1.00 -6.89 -0.50
N THR A 40 -0.21 -7.44 -0.31
CA THR A 40 -0.68 -8.63 -1.02
C THR A 40 -0.75 -8.43 -2.54
N PRO A 41 -1.43 -7.40 -3.09
CA PRO A 41 -1.47 -7.19 -4.54
C PRO A 41 -0.10 -6.82 -5.14
N SER A 42 0.77 -6.13 -4.37
CA SER A 42 2.15 -5.88 -4.81
C SER A 42 2.94 -7.19 -4.92
N TYR A 43 2.75 -8.11 -3.99
CA TYR A 43 3.38 -9.43 -4.03
C TYR A 43 2.87 -10.28 -5.19
N GLU A 44 1.55 -10.34 -5.42
CA GLU A 44 1.00 -11.06 -6.57
C GLU A 44 1.48 -10.48 -7.91
N THR A 45 1.65 -9.16 -7.99
CA THR A 45 2.25 -8.50 -9.16
C THR A 45 3.70 -8.94 -9.38
N ALA A 46 4.52 -8.93 -8.32
CA ALA A 46 5.90 -9.38 -8.40
C ALA A 46 5.99 -10.86 -8.85
N LYS A 47 5.11 -11.70 -8.28
CA LYS A 47 5.02 -13.13 -8.58
C LYS A 47 4.58 -13.40 -10.02
N ALA A 48 3.64 -12.60 -10.55
CA ALA A 48 3.22 -12.67 -11.95
C ALA A 48 4.37 -12.36 -12.93
N GLU A 49 5.33 -11.55 -12.51
CA GLU A 49 6.57 -11.26 -13.26
C GLU A 49 7.72 -12.23 -12.95
N GLY A 50 7.46 -13.32 -12.21
CA GLY A 50 8.45 -14.33 -11.85
C GLY A 50 9.42 -13.91 -10.74
N ARG A 51 9.15 -12.82 -10.03
CA ARG A 51 9.97 -12.31 -8.93
C ARG A 51 9.36 -12.69 -7.58
N ASN A 52 10.20 -12.99 -6.61
CA ASN A 52 9.80 -13.27 -5.21
C ASN A 52 10.06 -12.10 -4.26
N GLU A 53 10.48 -10.95 -4.79
CA GLU A 53 10.71 -9.73 -4.03
C GLU A 53 9.92 -8.57 -4.64
N VAL A 54 9.19 -7.87 -3.78
CA VAL A 54 8.37 -6.70 -4.13
C VAL A 54 9.28 -5.50 -4.34
N SER A 55 9.19 -4.92 -5.53
CA SER A 55 9.85 -3.70 -5.95
C SER A 55 8.91 -2.50 -5.89
N VAL A 56 9.46 -1.29 -6.04
CA VAL A 56 8.66 -0.06 -6.11
C VAL A 56 7.63 -0.11 -7.24
N LYS A 57 7.97 -0.72 -8.39
CA LYS A 57 7.08 -0.85 -9.55
C LYS A 57 5.82 -1.66 -9.23
N ASP A 58 5.96 -2.70 -8.42
CA ASP A 58 4.84 -3.55 -8.00
C ASP A 58 3.89 -2.77 -7.10
N VAL A 59 4.45 -1.97 -6.18
CA VAL A 59 3.67 -1.09 -5.31
C VAL A 59 2.93 -0.02 -6.12
N ASP A 60 3.58 0.57 -7.12
CA ASP A 60 2.94 1.55 -8.01
C ASP A 60 1.83 0.93 -8.86
N ARG A 61 2.04 -0.29 -9.32
CA ARG A 61 1.03 -1.03 -10.08
C ARG A 61 -0.16 -1.45 -9.22
N ALA A 62 0.09 -1.90 -7.98
CA ALA A 62 -0.97 -2.12 -7.02
C ALA A 62 -1.70 -0.81 -6.72
N LEU A 63 -0.99 0.29 -6.48
CA LEU A 63 -1.59 1.58 -6.19
C LEU A 63 -2.48 2.09 -7.33
N SER A 64 -2.08 1.91 -8.60
CA SER A 64 -2.90 2.33 -9.75
C SER A 64 -4.16 1.48 -9.90
N LEU A 65 -4.07 0.16 -9.70
CA LEU A 65 -5.20 -0.77 -9.73
C LEU A 65 -6.19 -0.52 -8.57
N PHE A 66 -5.69 -0.11 -7.41
CA PHE A 66 -6.48 0.16 -6.21
C PHE A 66 -6.65 1.66 -5.93
N SER A 67 -6.46 2.52 -6.95
CA SER A 67 -6.51 3.98 -6.84
C SER A 67 -7.92 4.52 -6.57
N ASP A 68 -8.97 3.78 -6.94
CA ASP A 68 -10.35 4.13 -6.60
C ASP A 68 -10.58 4.18 -5.09
N VAL A 69 -9.86 3.34 -4.32
CA VAL A 69 -9.91 3.37 -2.85
C VAL A 69 -9.34 4.68 -2.30
N LYS A 70 -8.32 5.25 -2.95
CA LYS A 70 -7.75 6.55 -2.56
C LYS A 70 -8.73 7.70 -2.85
N ARG A 71 -9.45 7.64 -3.98
CA ARG A 71 -10.57 8.55 -4.29
C ARG A 71 -11.67 8.47 -3.24
N SER A 72 -12.07 7.28 -2.81
CA SER A 72 -13.07 7.14 -1.75
C SER A 72 -12.61 7.73 -0.41
N VAL A 73 -11.31 7.64 -0.08
CA VAL A 73 -10.75 8.26 1.13
C VAL A 73 -10.67 9.80 1.00
N GLU A 74 -10.28 10.33 -0.17
CA GLU A 74 -10.34 11.76 -0.45
C GLU A 74 -11.77 12.31 -0.43
N GLU A 75 -12.73 11.57 -0.98
CA GLU A 75 -14.15 11.91 -0.86
C GLU A 75 -14.59 11.88 0.61
N LEU A 76 -14.28 10.83 1.37
CA LEU A 76 -14.60 10.76 2.80
C LEU A 76 -13.99 11.93 3.59
N ASN A 77 -12.77 12.36 3.27
CA ASN A 77 -12.15 13.53 3.91
C ASN A 77 -12.83 14.84 3.49
N LYS A 78 -13.17 15.01 2.20
CA LYS A 78 -13.96 16.15 1.72
C LYS A 78 -15.35 16.19 2.36
N TRP A 79 -15.99 15.03 2.55
CA TRP A 79 -17.27 14.91 3.24
C TRP A 79 -17.13 15.23 4.74
N LYS A 80 -16.06 14.80 5.40
CA LYS A 80 -15.77 15.23 6.79
C LYS A 80 -15.65 16.75 6.89
N GLU A 81 -14.85 17.41 6.05
CA GLU A 81 -14.75 18.87 6.07
C GLU A 81 -16.09 19.57 5.79
N LYS A 82 -16.94 18.99 4.95
CA LYS A 82 -18.22 19.59 4.54
C LYS A 82 -19.36 19.36 5.54
N PHE A 83 -19.24 18.38 6.44
CA PHE A 83 -20.27 18.01 7.43
C PHE A 83 -19.80 18.11 8.88
N MET A 84 -18.59 18.59 9.15
CA MET A 84 -18.18 19.00 10.50
C MET A 84 -18.81 20.36 10.84
N TYR A 85 -20.00 20.30 11.45
CA TYR A 85 -20.52 21.32 12.36
C TYR A 85 -20.13 20.97 13.79
#